data_AF-A0A8J6SFH7-F1
#
_entry.id   AF-A0A8J6SFH7-F1
#
_cell.length_a   1.000
_cell.length_b   1.000
_cell.length_c   1.000
_cell.angle_alpha   90.00
_cell.angle_beta   90.00
_cell.angle_gamma   90.00
#
_symmetry.space_group_name_H-M   'P 1'
#
loop_
_entity.id
_entity.type
_entity.pdbx_description
1 polymer ?
#
loop_
_entity_poly.entity_id
_entity_poly.type
_entity_poly.pdbx_seq_one_letter_code
_entity_poly.pdbx_strand_id
1 'polypeptide(L)'
;MEIPNNWVNLTEIAKASGRRFNDFHRLKSSEALLDKLELKHGTPQIIVIQGGTPEIQGSWGSPELAEFVMRWADSPKSANSYRFEAYHKEILAAKLGGDCCVWTPAGECDVVTKKYAIGVKEYRSWKHAIGQAQTYAYYLKKTPAIYLIGTPPNTCREVCQYLKVAIIE
;
A
#
# COMPACT_ATOMS: atom_id res chain seq x y z
N MET A 1 -23.98 15.75 -22.22
CA MET A 1 -23.99 15.72 -20.75
C MET A 1 -23.22 16.95 -20.31
N GLU A 2 -23.85 17.85 -19.56
CA GLU A 2 -23.22 19.09 -19.13
C GLU A 2 -22.62 18.89 -17.74
N ILE A 3 -21.43 19.45 -17.55
CA ILE A 3 -20.77 19.49 -16.24
C ILE A 3 -21.51 20.54 -15.41
N PRO A 4 -22.06 20.21 -14.23
CA PRO A 4 -22.73 21.22 -13.41
C PRO A 4 -21.76 22.34 -13.01
N ASN A 5 -22.31 23.55 -12.85
CA ASN A 5 -21.51 24.71 -12.48
C ASN A 5 -20.73 24.46 -11.17
N ASN A 6 -19.48 24.92 -11.15
CA ASN A 6 -18.51 24.77 -10.05
C ASN A 6 -18.02 23.33 -9.80
N TRP A 7 -18.33 22.36 -10.66
CA TRP A 7 -17.69 21.05 -10.58
C TRP A 7 -16.25 21.13 -11.04
N VAL A 8 -15.41 20.30 -10.44
CA VAL A 8 -13.97 20.29 -10.70
C VAL A 8 -13.52 18.93 -11.20
N ASN A 9 -12.44 18.92 -11.98
CA ASN A 9 -11.90 17.70 -12.56
C ASN A 9 -11.07 16.92 -11.51
N LEU A 10 -11.68 15.90 -10.92
CA LEU A 10 -11.07 15.04 -9.90
C LEU A 10 -9.91 14.20 -10.47
N THR A 11 -9.93 13.93 -11.77
CA THR A 11 -8.85 13.22 -12.44
C THR A 11 -7.57 14.05 -12.47
N GLU A 12 -7.69 15.34 -12.77
CA GLU A 12 -6.55 16.25 -12.74
C GLU A 12 -6.02 16.47 -11.31
N ILE A 13 -6.90 16.57 -10.31
CA ILE A 13 -6.48 16.60 -8.89
C ILE A 13 -5.64 15.36 -8.55
N ALA A 14 -6.12 14.16 -8.89
CA ALA A 14 -5.37 12.93 -8.59
C ALA A 14 -4.04 12.86 -9.36
N LYS A 15 -4.02 13.28 -10.63
CA LYS A 15 -2.81 13.31 -11.47
C LYS A 15 -1.76 14.27 -10.92
N ALA A 16 -2.17 15.44 -10.41
CA ALA A 16 -1.26 16.42 -9.81
C ALA A 16 -0.45 15.83 -8.65
N SER A 17 -1.03 14.91 -7.87
CA SER A 17 -0.35 14.18 -6.80
C SER A 17 0.25 12.84 -7.26
N GLY A 18 0.38 12.61 -8.58
CA GLY A 18 0.93 11.38 -9.16
C GLY A 18 0.12 10.12 -8.85
N ARG A 19 -1.21 10.24 -8.75
CA ARG A 19 -2.15 9.16 -8.45
C ARG A 19 -3.19 9.02 -9.57
N ARG A 20 -3.97 7.93 -9.54
CA ARG A 20 -5.11 7.73 -10.43
C ARG A 20 -6.40 7.89 -9.64
N PHE A 21 -7.36 8.66 -10.15
CA PHE A 21 -8.65 8.83 -9.48
C PHE A 21 -9.38 7.49 -9.24
N ASN A 22 -9.18 6.52 -10.13
CA ASN A 22 -9.69 5.16 -9.97
C ASN A 22 -9.21 4.47 -8.67
N ASP A 23 -8.05 4.85 -8.12
CA ASP A 23 -7.55 4.32 -6.84
C ASP A 23 -8.41 4.83 -5.68
N PHE A 24 -8.86 6.10 -5.72
CA PHE A 24 -9.79 6.66 -4.76
C PHE A 24 -11.14 5.94 -4.82
N HIS A 25 -11.68 5.75 -6.02
CA HIS A 25 -12.99 5.10 -6.22
C HIS A 25 -13.04 3.65 -5.70
N ARG A 26 -11.89 2.97 -5.60
CA ARG A 26 -11.80 1.59 -5.11
C ARG A 26 -11.75 1.45 -3.59
N LEU A 27 -11.61 2.55 -2.85
CA LEU A 27 -11.55 2.50 -1.39
C LEU A 27 -12.95 2.36 -0.80
N LYS A 28 -13.14 1.42 0.15
CA LYS A 28 -14.39 1.28 0.93
C LYS A 28 -14.78 2.58 1.64
N SER A 29 -13.80 3.35 2.10
CA SER A 29 -14.02 4.65 2.73
C SER A 29 -14.60 5.68 1.75
N SER A 30 -14.21 5.61 0.48
CA SER A 30 -14.69 6.52 -0.56
C SER A 30 -16.09 6.13 -1.02
N GLU A 31 -16.39 4.83 -1.13
CA GLU A 31 -17.75 4.32 -1.36
C GLU A 31 -18.73 4.84 -0.29
N ALA A 32 -18.40 4.65 0.99
CA ALA A 32 -19.24 5.12 2.09
C ALA A 32 -19.37 6.66 2.16
N LEU A 33 -18.40 7.41 1.64
CA LEU A 33 -18.48 8.86 1.50
C LEU A 33 -19.43 9.25 0.37
N LEU A 34 -19.32 8.60 -0.80
CA LEU A 34 -20.17 8.84 -1.95
C LEU A 34 -21.63 8.57 -1.61
N ASP A 35 -21.93 7.45 -0.96
CA ASP A 35 -23.29 7.12 -0.50
C ASP A 35 -23.89 8.23 0.37
N LYS A 36 -23.09 8.78 1.29
CA LYS A 36 -23.53 9.88 2.17
C LYS A 36 -23.78 11.17 1.41
N LEU A 37 -22.91 11.52 0.46
CA LEU A 37 -23.07 12.74 -0.33
C LEU A 37 -24.24 12.60 -1.32
N GLU A 38 -24.41 11.44 -1.95
CA GLU A 38 -25.55 11.15 -2.81
C GLU A 38 -26.88 11.18 -2.03
N LEU A 39 -26.91 10.61 -0.83
CA LEU A 39 -28.07 10.70 0.06
C LEU A 39 -28.39 12.15 0.45
N LYS A 40 -27.36 12.97 0.72
CA LYS A 40 -27.51 14.38 1.11
C LYS A 40 -28.00 15.26 -0.04
N HIS A 41 -27.48 15.05 -1.26
CA HIS A 41 -27.72 15.91 -2.43
C HIS A 41 -28.75 15.35 -3.40
N GLY A 42 -29.23 14.12 -3.19
CA GLY A 42 -30.22 13.44 -4.03
C GLY A 42 -29.74 13.13 -5.45
N THR A 43 -28.45 13.30 -5.74
CA THR A 43 -27.85 13.18 -7.07
C THR A 43 -26.47 12.55 -7.00
N PRO A 44 -26.06 11.79 -8.04
CA PRO A 44 -24.71 11.25 -8.14
C PRO A 44 -23.65 12.34 -8.02
N GLN A 45 -22.58 12.07 -7.28
CA GLN A 45 -21.52 13.06 -7.00
C GLN A 45 -20.33 12.99 -7.96
N ILE A 46 -20.37 12.03 -8.89
CA ILE A 46 -19.34 11.85 -9.90
C ILE A 46 -20.02 11.77 -11.27
N ILE A 47 -19.47 12.51 -12.23
CA ILE A 47 -19.79 12.41 -13.65
C ILE A 47 -18.52 12.02 -14.40
N VAL A 48 -18.60 11.05 -15.30
CA VAL A 48 -17.46 10.60 -16.10
C VAL A 48 -17.67 11.02 -17.55
N ILE A 49 -16.72 11.77 -18.09
CA ILE A 49 -16.70 12.19 -19.50
C ILE A 49 -15.59 11.43 -20.22
N GLN A 50 -15.96 10.70 -21.27
CA GLN A 50 -15.07 9.90 -22.11
C GLN A 50 -15.29 10.26 -23.58
N GLY A 51 -14.19 10.31 -24.35
CA GLY A 51 -14.23 10.70 -25.77
C GLY A 51 -14.47 12.21 -25.98
N GLY A 52 -14.45 12.65 -27.24
CA GLY A 52 -14.56 14.07 -27.59
C GLY A 52 -13.32 14.89 -27.22
N THR A 53 -13.51 16.17 -26.94
CA THR A 53 -12.46 17.15 -26.62
C THR A 53 -11.59 16.69 -25.44
N PRO A 54 -10.28 16.42 -25.63
CA PRO A 54 -9.40 15.85 -24.59
C PRO A 54 -9.38 16.63 -23.27
N GLU A 55 -9.50 17.95 -23.34
CA GLU A 55 -9.37 18.87 -22.20
C GLU A 55 -10.50 18.74 -21.18
N ILE A 56 -11.66 18.23 -21.59
CA ILE A 56 -12.83 18.05 -20.71
C ILE A 56 -12.99 16.60 -20.24
N GLN A 57 -12.15 15.68 -20.70
CA GLN A 57 -12.25 14.28 -20.31
C GLN A 57 -11.83 14.07 -18.85
N GLY A 58 -12.43 13.07 -18.22
CA GLY A 58 -12.13 12.67 -16.84
C GLY A 58 -13.36 12.53 -15.97
N SER A 59 -13.10 12.26 -14.70
CA SER A 59 -14.11 12.26 -13.63
C SER A 59 -14.23 13.65 -13.02
N TRP A 60 -15.45 14.17 -13.03
CA TRP A 60 -15.84 15.46 -12.46
C TRP A 60 -16.68 15.25 -11.21
N GLY A 61 -16.55 16.14 -10.22
CA GLY A 61 -17.34 16.07 -8.99
C GLY A 61 -17.55 17.43 -8.33
N SER A 62 -18.43 17.44 -7.34
CA SER A 62 -18.75 18.63 -6.56
C SER A 62 -17.53 19.15 -5.77
N PRO A 63 -17.48 20.46 -5.41
CA PRO A 63 -16.42 21.01 -4.57
C PRO A 63 -16.27 20.27 -3.22
N GLU A 64 -17.39 19.85 -2.62
CA GLU A 64 -17.38 19.08 -1.37
C GLU A 64 -16.65 17.75 -1.56
N LEU A 65 -16.96 16.99 -2.62
CA LEU A 65 -16.23 15.75 -2.93
C LEU A 65 -14.75 16.01 -3.24
N ALA A 66 -14.45 17.10 -3.96
CA ALA A 66 -13.09 17.46 -4.34
C ALA A 66 -12.18 17.69 -3.13
N GLU A 67 -12.71 18.27 -2.03
CA GLU A 67 -11.96 18.43 -0.78
C GLU A 67 -11.45 17.08 -0.25
N PHE A 68 -12.30 16.06 -0.25
CA PHE A 68 -11.91 14.71 0.17
C PHE A 68 -10.89 14.08 -0.77
N VAL A 69 -11.04 14.28 -2.08
CA VAL A 69 -10.09 13.78 -3.08
C VAL A 69 -8.74 14.45 -2.92
N MET A 70 -8.67 15.77 -2.70
CA MET A 70 -7.43 16.49 -2.43
C MET A 70 -6.76 15.95 -1.16
N ARG A 71 -7.49 15.81 -0.06
CA ARG A 71 -6.96 15.23 1.19
C ARG A 71 -6.43 13.82 1.01
N TRP A 72 -7.12 12.99 0.25
CA TRP A 72 -6.64 11.65 -0.10
C TRP A 72 -5.40 11.70 -0.99
N ALA A 73 -5.36 12.61 -1.96
CA ALA A 73 -4.25 12.74 -2.90
C ALA A 73 -2.96 13.19 -2.18
N ASP A 74 -3.09 14.09 -1.21
CA ASP A 74 -2.02 14.61 -0.35
C ASP A 74 -1.66 13.67 0.80
N SER A 75 -2.50 12.68 1.10
CA SER A 75 -2.14 11.68 2.11
C SER A 75 -0.84 10.99 1.69
N PRO A 76 0.04 10.58 2.61
CA PRO A 76 1.22 9.83 2.22
C PRO A 76 0.77 8.46 1.71
N LYS A 77 1.16 8.09 0.47
CA LYS A 77 0.80 6.82 -0.19
C LYS A 77 1.03 5.60 0.70
N SER A 78 2.01 5.70 1.60
CA SER A 78 2.52 4.63 2.44
C SER A 78 2.58 4.97 3.92
N ALA A 79 2.08 6.11 4.43
CA ALA A 79 2.32 6.43 5.85
C ALA A 79 1.72 5.38 6.78
N ASN A 80 0.57 4.79 6.45
CA ASN A 80 0.02 3.70 7.23
C ASN A 80 0.82 2.41 7.03
N SER A 81 1.13 1.99 5.80
CA SER A 81 1.86 0.73 5.56
C SER A 81 3.32 0.79 6.06
N TYR A 82 4.00 1.93 5.89
CA TYR A 82 5.37 2.16 6.33
C TYR A 82 5.47 2.28 7.85
N ARG A 83 4.57 3.05 8.50
CA ARG A 83 4.52 3.09 9.97
C ARG A 83 4.18 1.72 10.55
N PHE A 84 3.31 0.97 9.88
CA PHE A 84 2.93 -0.38 10.31
C PHE A 84 4.05 -1.39 10.09
N GLU A 85 4.76 -1.38 8.94
CA GLU A 85 5.95 -2.20 8.74
C GLU A 85 7.03 -1.83 9.76
N ALA A 86 7.36 -0.55 9.95
CA ALA A 86 8.35 -0.10 10.93
C ALA A 86 8.01 -0.56 12.35
N TYR A 87 6.76 -0.40 12.78
CA TYR A 87 6.26 -0.88 14.07
C TYR A 87 6.46 -2.39 14.25
N HIS A 88 6.16 -3.19 13.22
CA HIS A 88 6.35 -4.64 13.29
C HIS A 88 7.84 -5.04 13.31
N LYS A 89 8.71 -4.32 12.59
CA LYS A 89 10.15 -4.57 12.61
C LYS A 89 10.73 -4.39 14.01
N GLU A 90 10.41 -3.27 14.66
CA GLU A 90 10.89 -2.97 16.02
C GLU A 90 10.41 -4.01 17.04
N ILE A 91 9.12 -4.35 17.02
CA ILE A 91 8.56 -5.36 17.92
C ILE A 91 9.15 -6.74 17.67
N LEU A 92 9.31 -7.13 16.40
CA LEU A 92 9.88 -8.42 16.06
C LEU A 92 11.35 -8.51 16.47
N ALA A 93 12.13 -7.46 16.24
CA ALA A 93 13.52 -7.37 16.70
C ALA A 93 13.60 -7.52 18.23
N ALA A 94 12.78 -6.79 18.97
CA ALA A 94 12.70 -6.91 20.43
C ALA A 94 12.28 -8.32 20.89
N LYS A 95 11.25 -8.90 20.27
CA LYS A 95 10.76 -10.27 20.57
C LYS A 95 11.82 -11.34 20.36
N LEU A 96 12.66 -11.18 19.34
CA LEU A 96 13.66 -12.17 18.96
C LEU A 96 15.07 -11.87 19.51
N GLY A 97 15.24 -10.78 20.27
CA GLY A 97 16.56 -10.32 20.73
C GLY A 97 17.51 -10.03 19.57
N GLY A 98 17.01 -9.38 18.51
CA GLY A 98 17.75 -9.01 17.32
C GLY A 98 17.81 -7.51 17.09
N ASP A 99 18.50 -7.13 16.02
CA ASP A 99 18.66 -5.74 15.58
C ASP A 99 17.69 -5.45 14.42
N CYS A 100 17.07 -4.28 14.43
CA CYS A 100 16.33 -3.79 13.26
C CYS A 100 17.28 -3.18 12.24
N CYS A 101 16.87 -3.24 10.99
CA CYS A 101 17.24 -2.23 10.00
C CYS A 101 18.76 -2.25 9.73
N VAL A 102 19.32 -3.44 9.53
CA VAL A 102 20.76 -3.66 9.37
C VAL A 102 21.17 -3.50 7.92
N TRP A 103 22.12 -2.60 7.65
CA TRP A 103 22.56 -2.31 6.30
C TRP A 103 23.37 -3.46 5.68
N THR A 104 23.08 -3.78 4.41
CA THR A 104 23.83 -4.72 3.58
C THR A 104 24.12 -4.09 2.21
N PRO A 105 25.04 -4.64 1.40
CA PRO A 105 25.26 -4.15 0.03
C PRO A 105 24.02 -4.17 -0.87
N ALA A 106 23.02 -5.00 -0.57
CA ALA A 106 21.76 -5.08 -1.31
C ALA A 106 20.63 -4.24 -0.71
N GLY A 107 20.91 -3.46 0.34
CA GLY A 107 19.94 -2.64 1.05
C GLY A 107 19.78 -3.03 2.52
N GLU A 108 18.76 -2.47 3.16
CA GLU A 108 18.49 -2.64 4.58
C GLU A 108 17.70 -3.93 4.85
N CYS A 109 18.27 -4.79 5.70
CA CYS A 109 17.59 -5.98 6.21
C CYS A 109 16.67 -5.59 7.37
N ASP A 110 15.42 -6.05 7.33
CA ASP A 110 14.38 -5.61 8.26
C ASP A 110 14.68 -6.00 9.71
N VAL A 111 14.99 -7.28 9.96
CA VAL A 111 15.39 -7.76 11.30
C VAL A 111 16.49 -8.79 11.17
N VAL A 112 17.54 -8.66 11.98
CA VAL A 112 18.66 -9.60 12.04
C VAL A 112 18.77 -10.15 13.45
N THR A 113 18.80 -11.48 13.56
CA THR A 113 19.04 -12.17 14.84
C THR A 113 20.37 -12.91 14.76
N LYS A 114 20.75 -13.59 15.86
CA LYS A 114 21.93 -14.46 15.85
C LYS A 114 21.87 -15.50 14.72
N LYS A 115 20.68 -16.00 14.38
CA LYS A 115 20.47 -17.09 13.41
C LYS A 115 19.92 -16.63 12.07
N TYR A 116 19.01 -15.66 12.06
CA TYR A 116 18.19 -15.34 10.90
C TYR A 116 18.44 -13.92 10.35
N ALA A 117 18.32 -13.78 9.03
CA ALA A 117 18.05 -12.52 8.36
C ALA A 117 16.59 -12.55 7.89
N ILE A 118 15.79 -11.62 8.41
CA ILE A 118 14.34 -11.67 8.31
C ILE A 118 13.84 -10.54 7.41
N GLY A 119 12.99 -10.90 6.43
CA GLY A 119 12.20 -9.93 5.66
C GLY A 119 10.80 -9.77 6.26
N VAL A 120 10.39 -8.55 6.59
CA VAL A 120 9.08 -8.20 7.15
C VAL A 120 8.22 -7.56 6.05
N LYS A 121 7.10 -8.21 5.71
CA LYS A 121 6.15 -7.69 4.72
C LYS A 121 4.71 -8.02 5.07
N GLU A 122 3.77 -7.28 4.52
CA GLU A 122 2.38 -7.74 4.45
C GLU A 122 2.28 -9.08 3.69
N TYR A 123 1.32 -9.93 4.10
CA TYR A 123 1.14 -11.27 3.54
C TYR A 123 1.00 -11.30 2.01
N ARG A 124 0.46 -10.23 1.39
CA ARG A 124 0.30 -10.12 -0.08
C ARG A 124 1.63 -10.02 -0.82
N SER A 125 2.66 -9.53 -0.14
CA SER A 125 4.00 -9.28 -0.68
C SER A 125 4.99 -10.39 -0.31
N TRP A 126 4.51 -11.57 0.06
CA TRP A 126 5.33 -12.69 0.55
C TRP A 126 6.48 -13.09 -0.40
N LYS A 127 6.28 -13.00 -1.72
CA LYS A 127 7.34 -13.30 -2.71
C LYS A 127 8.52 -12.32 -2.60
N HIS A 128 8.22 -11.04 -2.36
CA HIS A 128 9.25 -10.03 -2.14
C HIS A 128 10.00 -10.29 -0.83
N ALA A 129 9.28 -10.65 0.23
CA ALA A 129 9.88 -10.99 1.52
C ALA A 129 10.89 -12.15 1.39
N ILE A 130 10.53 -13.21 0.65
CA ILE A 130 11.43 -14.36 0.38
C ILE A 130 12.70 -13.90 -0.34
N GLY A 131 12.56 -13.13 -1.42
CA GLY A 131 13.71 -12.67 -2.21
C GLY A 131 14.65 -11.78 -1.40
N GLN A 132 14.09 -10.87 -0.61
CA GLN A 132 14.86 -10.01 0.30
C GLN A 132 15.58 -10.84 1.37
N ALA A 133 14.85 -11.73 2.05
CA ALA A 133 15.42 -12.58 3.10
C ALA A 133 16.60 -13.43 2.59
N GLN A 134 16.48 -14.04 1.40
CA GLN A 134 17.57 -14.81 0.80
C GLN A 134 18.78 -13.95 0.47
N THR A 135 18.54 -12.77 -0.10
CA THR A 135 19.60 -11.82 -0.46
C THR A 135 20.35 -11.34 0.78
N TYR A 136 19.64 -10.90 1.81
CA TYR A 136 20.25 -10.41 3.05
C TYR A 136 20.95 -11.54 3.81
N ALA A 137 20.35 -12.73 3.86
CA ALA A 137 20.97 -13.92 4.45
C ALA A 137 22.31 -14.26 3.82
N TYR A 138 22.45 -14.11 2.50
CA TYR A 138 23.70 -14.34 1.78
C TYR A 138 24.82 -13.38 2.24
N TYR A 139 24.52 -12.08 2.38
CA TYR A 139 25.47 -11.07 2.82
C TYR A 139 25.83 -11.21 4.31
N LEU A 140 24.83 -11.47 5.16
CA LEU A 140 24.99 -11.54 6.60
C LEU A 140 25.42 -12.93 7.12
N LYS A 141 25.57 -13.91 6.22
CA LYS A 141 25.85 -15.32 6.55
C LYS A 141 24.87 -15.90 7.58
N LYS A 142 23.59 -15.63 7.37
CA LYS A 142 22.47 -16.08 8.22
C LYS A 142 21.56 -17.05 7.47
N THR A 143 20.61 -17.66 8.18
CA THR A 143 19.51 -18.40 7.56
C THR A 143 18.41 -17.42 7.11
N PRO A 144 17.88 -17.52 5.88
CA PRO A 144 16.80 -16.64 5.44
C PRO A 144 15.50 -16.98 6.17
N ALA A 145 14.77 -15.95 6.57
CA ALA A 145 13.47 -16.09 7.19
C ALA A 145 12.54 -14.95 6.77
N ILE A 146 11.23 -15.17 6.86
CA ILE A 146 10.23 -14.14 6.62
C ILE A 146 9.28 -14.03 7.80
N TYR A 147 8.79 -12.83 8.04
CA TYR A 147 7.67 -12.55 8.92
C TYR A 147 6.59 -11.85 8.12
N LEU A 148 5.39 -12.44 8.07
CA LEU A 148 4.28 -11.92 7.28
C LEU A 148 3.23 -11.30 8.18
N ILE A 149 2.89 -10.05 7.92
CA ILE A 149 1.81 -9.38 8.62
C ILE A 149 0.49 -9.84 7.98
N GLY A 150 -0.27 -10.63 8.74
CA GLY A 150 -1.48 -11.32 8.28
C GLY A 150 -1.23 -12.79 7.93
N THR A 151 -2.26 -13.48 7.46
CA THR A 151 -2.20 -14.94 7.26
C THR A 151 -1.47 -15.31 5.96
N PRO A 152 -0.38 -16.11 6.01
CA PRO A 152 0.29 -16.59 4.82
C PRO A 152 -0.63 -17.49 3.98
N PRO A 153 -0.65 -17.36 2.64
CA PRO A 153 -1.30 -18.35 1.79
C PRO A 153 -0.54 -19.68 1.83
N ASN A 154 -1.22 -20.82 1.62
CA ASN A 154 -0.58 -22.15 1.64
C ASN A 154 0.59 -22.26 0.65
N THR A 155 0.44 -21.67 -0.54
CA THR A 155 1.50 -21.59 -1.55
C THR A 155 2.77 -20.92 -1.00
N CYS A 156 2.64 -19.93 -0.10
CA CYS A 156 3.81 -19.31 0.54
C CYS A 156 4.55 -20.33 1.41
N ARG A 157 3.82 -21.15 2.19
CA ARG A 157 4.41 -22.18 3.06
C ARG A 157 5.15 -23.24 2.24
N GLU A 158 4.53 -23.73 1.18
CA GLU A 158 5.11 -24.71 0.25
C GLU A 158 6.41 -24.17 -0.38
N VAL A 159 6.39 -22.93 -0.87
CA VAL A 159 7.56 -22.30 -1.48
C VAL A 159 8.67 -22.04 -0.45
N CYS A 160 8.31 -21.59 0.76
CA CYS A 160 9.30 -21.41 1.85
C CYS A 160 9.96 -22.74 2.23
N GLN A 161 9.19 -23.83 2.30
CA GLN A 161 9.72 -25.16 2.56
C GLN A 161 10.69 -25.60 1.44
N TYR A 162 10.31 -25.43 0.18
CA TYR A 162 11.15 -25.77 -0.97
C TYR A 162 12.46 -24.96 -0.99
N LEU A 163 12.38 -23.65 -0.73
CA LEU A 163 13.51 -22.72 -0.74
C LEU A 163 14.31 -22.69 0.57
N LYS A 164 13.91 -23.50 1.56
CA LYS A 164 14.51 -23.54 2.92
C LYS A 164 14.54 -22.16 3.60
N VAL A 165 13.46 -21.40 3.42
CA VAL A 165 13.22 -20.12 4.10
C VAL A 165 12.33 -20.37 5.30
N ALA A 166 12.75 -19.95 6.49
CA ALA A 166 11.94 -20.10 7.70
C ALA A 166 10.77 -19.10 7.70
N ILE A 167 9.63 -19.50 8.24
CA ILE A 167 8.51 -18.59 8.51
C ILE A 167 8.49 -18.34 10.01
N ILE A 168 8.55 -17.07 10.40
CA ILE A 168 8.43 -16.64 11.79
C ILE A 168 6.98 -16.20 12.03
N GLU A 169 6.39 -16.64 13.14
CA GLU A 169 5.03 -16.33 13.58
C GLU A 169 5.00 -15.49 14.88
#